data_AF-A0A973LQI5-F1
#
_entry.id   AF-A0A973LQI5-F1
#
_cell.length_a   1.000
_cell.length_b   1.000
_cell.length_c   1.000
_cell.angle_alpha   90.00
_cell.angle_beta   90.00
_cell.angle_gamma   90.00
#
_symmetry.space_group_name_H-M   'P 1'
#
loop_
_entity.id
_entity.type
_entity.pdbx_description
1 polymer ?
#
loop_
_entity_poly.entity_id
_entity_poly.type
_entity_poly.pdbx_seq_one_letter_code
_entity_poly.pdbx_strand_id
1 'polypeptide(L)'
;MDSWKVYVKDGLITWETQQTDYPSVGPDRPEYEPRGCPRGAAFSWYTYSPTRVRHPQLGMALFALWPFSRLVHAFAAPVAYLARPYIVYRARGGA
;
A
#
# COMPACT_ATOMS: atom_id res chain seq x y z
N MET A 1 8.93 17.34 -1.83
CA MET A 1 7.68 16.55 -1.90
C MET A 1 6.59 17.48 -2.37
N ASP A 2 5.96 17.18 -3.51
CA ASP A 2 4.84 17.97 -4.03
C ASP A 2 3.57 17.63 -3.24
N SER A 3 2.83 18.64 -2.77
CA SER A 3 1.68 18.51 -1.88
C SER A 3 0.39 18.95 -2.58
N TRP A 4 -0.70 18.20 -2.40
CA TRP A 4 -1.95 18.41 -3.14
C TRP A 4 -3.15 18.41 -2.19
N LYS A 5 -4.10 19.30 -2.46
CA LYS A 5 -5.42 19.29 -1.84
C LYS A 5 -6.33 18.33 -2.60
N VAL A 6 -6.78 17.28 -1.92
CA VAL A 6 -7.69 16.27 -2.48
C VAL A 6 -9.12 16.63 -2.11
N TYR A 7 -10.00 16.75 -3.11
CA TYR A 7 -11.41 17.04 -2.89
C TYR A 7 -12.22 15.74 -2.94
N VAL A 8 -13.04 15.52 -1.91
CA VAL A 8 -13.89 14.34 -1.76
C VAL A 8 -15.35 14.78 -1.70
N LYS A 9 -16.20 14.11 -2.47
CA LYS A 9 -17.65 14.31 -2.47
C LYS A 9 -18.35 12.95 -2.47
N ASP A 10 -19.35 12.79 -1.61
CA ASP A 10 -20.13 11.55 -1.49
C ASP A 10 -19.27 10.30 -1.22
N GLY A 11 -18.12 10.48 -0.57
CA GLY A 11 -17.14 9.41 -0.31
C GLY A 11 -16.23 9.06 -1.50
N LEU A 12 -16.37 9.75 -2.65
CA LEU A 12 -15.50 9.60 -3.81
C LEU A 12 -14.54 10.79 -3.95
N ILE A 13 -13.28 10.49 -4.25
CA ILE A 13 -12.30 11.48 -4.73
C ILE A 13 -12.77 12.06 -6.06
N THR A 14 -12.87 13.38 -6.19
CA THR A 14 -13.39 14.04 -7.41
C THR A 14 -12.30 14.74 -8.22
N TRP A 15 -11.45 15.55 -7.59
CA TRP A 15 -10.32 16.23 -8.24
C TRP A 15 -9.27 16.63 -7.20
N GLU A 16 -8.11 17.08 -7.67
CA GLU A 16 -7.06 17.64 -6.84
C GLU A 16 -6.65 19.04 -7.32
N THR A 17 -6.21 19.89 -6.39
CA THR A 17 -5.53 21.16 -6.70
C THR A 17 -4.21 21.24 -5.94
N GLN A 18 -3.28 22.01 -6.47
CA GLN A 18 -1.96 22.15 -5.89
C GLN A 18 -2.03 22.93 -4.57
N GLN A 19 -1.36 22.42 -3.53
CA GLN A 19 -1.29 23.09 -2.24
C GLN A 19 -0.23 24.21 -2.27
N THR A 20 -0.50 25.30 -1.54
CA THR A 20 0.27 26.55 -1.61
C THR A 20 0.76 27.02 -0.24
N ASP A 21 1.22 26.10 0.59
CA ASP A 21 1.61 26.37 1.98
C ASP A 21 3.01 25.83 2.32
N TYR A 22 3.91 25.81 1.34
CA TYR A 22 5.31 25.55 1.62
C TYR A 22 5.88 26.66 2.52
N PRO A 23 6.82 26.31 3.42
CA PRO A 23 7.51 27.31 4.21
C PRO A 23 8.29 28.23 3.28
N SER A 24 8.16 29.54 3.51
CA SER A 24 8.78 30.53 2.64
C SER A 24 10.30 30.42 2.66
N VAL A 25 10.87 30.57 1.48
CA VAL A 25 12.32 30.54 1.26
C VAL A 25 13.03 31.86 1.57
N GLY A 26 12.29 32.86 2.03
CA GLY A 26 12.79 34.19 2.35
C GLY A 26 12.63 35.19 1.19
N PRO A 27 12.86 36.48 1.44
CA PRO A 27 12.49 37.57 0.51
C PRO A 27 13.34 37.64 -0.75
N ASP A 28 14.55 37.08 -0.74
CA ASP A 28 15.54 37.25 -1.81
C ASP A 28 15.37 36.27 -2.99
N ARG A 29 14.38 35.37 -2.92
CA ARG A 29 14.18 34.34 -3.95
C ARG A 29 12.69 34.05 -4.16
N PRO A 30 12.28 33.62 -5.35
CA PRO A 30 10.88 33.34 -5.64
C PRO A 30 10.40 32.16 -4.80
N GLU A 31 9.12 32.23 -4.45
CA GLU A 31 8.46 31.19 -3.69
C GLU A 31 8.29 29.91 -4.52
N TYR A 32 8.27 28.75 -3.86
CA TYR A 32 8.14 27.47 -4.56
C TYR A 32 6.74 27.24 -5.16
N GLU A 33 5.72 27.90 -4.62
CA GLU A 33 4.35 27.76 -5.09
C GLU A 33 4.14 28.22 -6.54
N PRO A 34 3.21 27.57 -7.28
CA PRO A 34 2.37 26.45 -6.85
C PRO A 34 3.09 25.09 -6.97
N ARG A 35 4.13 24.92 -7.79
CA ARG A 35 4.62 23.61 -8.25
C ARG A 35 3.54 22.87 -9.08
N GLY A 36 3.54 21.54 -9.01
CA GLY A 36 2.59 20.68 -9.72
C GLY A 36 3.02 20.36 -11.15
N CYS A 37 2.36 19.37 -11.73
CA CYS A 37 2.53 19.00 -13.14
C CYS A 37 1.20 18.48 -13.71
N PRO A 38 1.00 18.52 -15.04
CA PRO A 38 -0.26 18.07 -15.65
C PRO A 38 -0.58 16.60 -15.35
N ARG A 39 0.43 15.77 -15.08
CA ARG A 39 0.25 14.38 -14.68
C ARG A 39 -0.30 14.25 -13.24
N GLY A 40 0.16 15.11 -12.33
CA GLY A 40 -0.29 15.13 -10.94
C GLY A 40 -1.73 15.64 -10.79
N ALA A 41 -2.15 16.55 -11.67
CA ALA A 41 -3.51 17.11 -11.68
C ALA A 41 -4.59 16.17 -12.24
N ALA A 42 -4.19 14.99 -12.74
CA ALA A 42 -5.09 13.98 -13.30
C ALA A 42 -4.99 12.64 -12.56
N PHE A 43 -4.40 12.62 -11.37
CA PHE A 43 -4.19 11.40 -10.59
C PHE A 43 -5.52 10.79 -10.11
N SER A 44 -6.51 11.61 -9.78
CA SER A 44 -7.84 11.15 -9.35
C SER A 44 -8.48 10.15 -10.32
N TRP A 45 -8.21 10.27 -11.63
CA TRP A 45 -8.70 9.36 -12.67
C TRP A 45 -8.28 7.91 -12.46
N TYR A 46 -7.04 7.67 -12.00
CA TYR A 46 -6.53 6.31 -11.77
C TYR A 46 -7.25 5.56 -10.64
N THR A 47 -7.93 6.29 -9.74
CA THR A 47 -8.71 5.67 -8.66
C THR A 47 -9.90 4.88 -9.21
N TYR A 48 -10.49 5.31 -10.31
CA TYR A 48 -11.69 4.68 -10.89
C TYR A 48 -11.49 4.19 -12.31
N SER A 49 -10.27 4.32 -12.84
CA SER A 49 -9.94 3.90 -14.20
C SER A 49 -10.19 2.40 -14.40
N PRO A 50 -10.56 1.98 -15.63
CA PRO A 50 -10.69 0.56 -15.96
C PRO A 50 -9.36 -0.20 -15.87
N THR A 51 -8.23 0.53 -15.88
CA THR A 51 -6.88 -0.02 -15.75
C THR A 51 -6.46 -0.31 -14.32
N ARG A 52 -7.25 0.09 -13.31
CA ARG A 52 -6.92 -0.15 -11.90
C ARG A 52 -6.97 -1.65 -11.59
N VAL A 53 -5.83 -2.22 -11.21
CA VAL A 53 -5.75 -3.59 -10.71
C VAL A 53 -6.50 -3.71 -9.38
N ARG A 54 -7.59 -4.46 -9.36
CA ARG A 54 -8.42 -4.68 -8.16
C ARG A 54 -8.13 -6.00 -7.45
N HIS A 55 -7.71 -7.02 -8.21
CA HIS A 55 -7.49 -8.37 -7.70
C HIS A 55 -6.18 -8.95 -8.24
N PRO A 56 -5.50 -9.83 -7.48
CA PRO A 56 -4.25 -10.46 -7.92
C PRO A 56 -4.53 -11.52 -9.00
N GLN A 57 -4.61 -11.08 -10.25
CA GLN A 57 -4.98 -11.92 -11.40
C GLN A 57 -4.10 -13.17 -11.53
N LEU A 58 -2.77 -13.02 -11.41
CA LEU A 58 -1.83 -14.14 -11.49
C LEU A 58 -2.03 -15.14 -10.34
N GLY A 59 -2.23 -14.65 -9.12
CA GLY A 59 -2.51 -15.50 -7.96
C GLY A 59 -3.78 -16.31 -8.18
N MET A 60 -4.85 -15.66 -8.65
CA MET A 60 -6.12 -16.34 -8.97
C MET A 60 -5.96 -17.38 -10.08
N ALA A 61 -5.20 -17.07 -11.13
CA ALA A 61 -4.93 -18.02 -12.21
C ALA A 61 -4.13 -19.24 -11.73
N LEU A 62 -3.12 -19.03 -10.86
CA LEU A 62 -2.36 -20.11 -10.24
C LEU A 62 -3.26 -20.98 -9.34
N PHE A 63 -4.15 -20.37 -8.56
CA PHE A 63 -5.13 -21.12 -7.76
C PHE A 63 -6.13 -21.90 -8.60
N ALA A 64 -6.52 -21.39 -9.78
CA ALA A 64 -7.40 -22.11 -10.71
C ALA A 64 -6.68 -23.26 -11.42
N LEU A 65 -5.41 -23.06 -11.80
CA LEU A 65 -4.59 -24.04 -12.52
C LEU A 65 -4.09 -25.15 -11.60
N TRP A 66 -3.80 -24.83 -10.34
CA TRP A 66 -3.36 -25.78 -9.34
C TRP A 66 -4.59 -26.37 -8.64
N PRO A 67 -5.08 -27.56 -9.05
CA PRO A 67 -6.21 -28.12 -8.39
C PRO A 67 -5.79 -28.51 -6.97
N PHE A 68 -6.78 -28.52 -6.09
CA PHE A 68 -6.78 -28.85 -4.67
C PHE A 68 -6.06 -30.17 -4.28
N SER A 69 -5.40 -30.89 -5.19
CA SER A 69 -4.68 -32.15 -4.95
C SER A 69 -3.50 -32.02 -3.98
N ARG A 70 -2.96 -30.81 -3.78
CA ARG A 70 -1.93 -30.55 -2.76
C ARG A 70 -2.43 -29.79 -1.53
N LEU A 71 -3.73 -29.50 -1.39
CA LEU A 71 -4.26 -28.85 -0.17
C LEU A 71 -4.09 -29.75 1.06
N VAL A 72 -4.18 -31.07 0.89
CA VAL A 72 -3.83 -32.05 1.94
C VAL A 72 -2.36 -31.92 2.39
N HIS A 73 -1.47 -31.48 1.50
CA HIS A 73 -0.05 -31.24 1.84
C HIS A 73 0.19 -29.84 2.42
N ALA A 74 -0.68 -28.86 2.12
CA ALA A 74 -0.63 -27.54 2.77
C ALA A 74 -1.04 -27.61 4.25
N PHE A 75 -1.97 -28.51 4.60
CA PHE A 75 -2.29 -28.88 5.99
C PHE A 75 -1.31 -29.90 6.60
N ALA A 76 -0.42 -30.49 5.79
CA ALA A 76 0.73 -31.26 6.28
C ALA A 76 1.93 -30.37 6.66
N ALA A 77 1.74 -29.04 6.75
CA ALA A 77 2.57 -28.22 7.63
C ALA A 77 2.55 -28.89 9.01
N PRO A 78 3.72 -29.21 9.58
CA PRO A 78 3.86 -30.34 10.47
C PRO A 78 3.09 -30.04 11.75
N VAL A 79 1.99 -30.75 12.03
CA VAL A 79 1.31 -30.71 13.34
C VAL A 79 2.33 -30.89 14.48
N ALA A 80 3.42 -31.60 14.21
CA ALA A 80 4.58 -31.75 15.09
C ALA A 80 5.27 -30.43 15.50
N TYR A 81 5.10 -29.32 14.78
CA TYR A 81 5.62 -28.01 15.19
C TYR A 81 4.91 -27.47 16.42
N LEU A 82 3.60 -27.73 16.56
CA LEU A 82 2.84 -27.39 17.77
C LEU A 82 3.27 -28.23 18.97
N ALA A 83 3.75 -29.45 18.73
CA ALA A 83 4.30 -30.33 19.76
C ALA A 83 5.80 -30.11 20.01
N ARG A 84 6.45 -29.17 19.30
CA ARG A 84 7.89 -28.95 19.44
C ARG A 84 8.18 -28.15 20.71
N PRO A 85 8.98 -28.68 21.66
CA PRO A 85 9.29 -27.95 22.88
C PRO A 85 10.07 -26.67 22.54
N TYR A 86 9.71 -25.56 23.20
CA TYR A 86 10.37 -24.27 23.01
C TYR A 86 11.81 -24.32 23.54
N ILE A 87 12.77 -23.96 22.69
CA ILE A 87 14.17 -23.82 23.09
C ILE A 87 14.38 -22.39 23.60
N VAL A 88 14.64 -22.25 24.89
CA VAL A 88 14.91 -20.96 25.54
C VAL A 88 16.41 -20.70 25.49
N TYR A 89 16.85 -19.76 24.64
CA TYR A 89 18.28 -19.44 24.47
C TYR A 89 18.82 -18.44 25.51
N ARG A 90 17.95 -17.78 26.28
CA ARG A 90 18.36 -16.90 27.38
C ARG A 90 17.28 -16.80 28.44
N ALA A 91 17.50 -17.44 29.58
CA ALA A 91 16.74 -17.20 30.80
C ALA A 91 17.39 -16.03 31.56
N ARG A 92 16.60 -15.05 32.01
CA ARG A 92 17.09 -14.05 32.97
C ARG A 92 16.98 -14.72 34.35
N GLY A 93 18.13 -15.04 34.94
CA GLY A 93 18.21 -15.63 36.28
C GLY A 93 17.47 -14.73 37.28
N GLY A 94 16.59 -15.35 38.08
CA GLY A 94 15.97 -14.73 39.23
C GLY A 94 16.77 -15.02 40.50
N ALA A 95 16.71 -14.06 41.43
CA ALA A 95 17.43 -13.90 42.70
C ALA A 95 18.83 -13.26 42.57
#